data_AF-A0A7C8ECZ6-F1
#
_entry.id   AF-A0A7C8ECZ6-F1
#
_cell.length_a   1.000
_cell.length_b   1.000
_cell.length_c   1.000
_cell.angle_alpha   90.00
_cell.angle_beta   90.00
_cell.angle_gamma   90.00
#
_symmetry.space_group_name_H-M   'P 1'
#
loop_
_entity.id
_entity.type
_entity.pdbx_description
1 polymer ?
#
loop_
_entity_poly.entity_id
_entity_poly.type
_entity_poly.pdbx_seq_one_letter_code
_entity_poly.pdbx_strand_id
1 'polypeptide(L)'
;MQDSLQHLINFCKEQRINFQINSSLSHYSSLRIGGFVDMIASPDENSVSGLIKLSRDLQIPYFILGGGTNILFPDDGFKGLVITVKKIKS
;
A
#
# COMPACT_ATOMS: atom_id res chain seq x y z
N MET A 1 10.68 -4.02 -13.65
CA MET A 1 9.76 -3.14 -12.88
C MET A 1 8.39 -3.77 -12.68
N GLN A 2 7.83 -4.49 -13.67
CA GLN A 2 6.58 -5.26 -13.51
C GLN A 2 6.73 -6.49 -12.59
N ASP A 3 7.91 -7.12 -12.53
CA ASP A 3 8.12 -8.34 -11.75
C ASP A 3 8.01 -8.11 -10.24
N SER A 4 8.54 -7.01 -9.72
CA SER A 4 8.56 -6.74 -8.28
C SER A 4 7.14 -6.55 -7.72
N LEU A 5 6.26 -5.87 -8.47
CA LEU A 5 4.86 -5.72 -8.08
C LEU A 5 4.13 -7.06 -8.07
N GLN A 6 4.42 -7.93 -9.04
CA GLN A 6 3.83 -9.27 -9.08
C GLN A 6 4.23 -10.12 -7.87
N HIS A 7 5.48 -10.01 -7.40
CA HIS A 7 5.93 -10.69 -6.18
C HIS A 7 5.19 -10.20 -4.93
N LEU A 8 4.97 -8.88 -4.80
CA LEU A 8 4.14 -8.33 -3.71
C LEU A 8 2.71 -8.85 -3.76
N ILE A 9 2.09 -8.88 -4.95
CA ILE A 9 0.73 -9.38 -5.13
C ILE A 9 0.65 -10.86 -4.72
N ASN A 10 1.63 -11.67 -5.13
CA ASN A 10 1.66 -13.09 -4.78
C ASN A 10 1.82 -13.28 -3.28
N PHE A 11 2.74 -12.54 -2.64
CA PHE A 11 2.90 -12.56 -1.19
C PHE A 11 1.61 -12.17 -0.46
N CYS A 12 0.93 -11.11 -0.91
CA CYS A 12 -0.34 -10.71 -0.32
C CYS A 12 -1.42 -11.79 -0.48
N LYS A 13 -1.48 -12.48 -1.62
CA LYS A 13 -2.41 -13.61 -1.82
C LYS A 13 -2.10 -14.78 -0.89
N GLU A 14 -0.84 -15.17 -0.77
CA GLU A 14 -0.39 -16.28 0.08
C GLU A 14 -0.67 -16.01 1.56
N GLN A 15 -0.38 -14.80 2.02
CA GLN A 15 -0.60 -14.36 3.40
C GLN A 15 -2.05 -13.91 3.68
N ARG A 16 -2.94 -14.00 2.67
CA ARG A 16 -4.34 -13.51 2.75
C ARG A 16 -4.46 -12.06 3.22
N ILE A 17 -3.51 -11.23 2.81
CA ILE A 17 -3.51 -9.78 3.06
C ILE A 17 -4.49 -9.13 2.10
N ASN A 18 -5.34 -8.23 2.59
CA ASN A 18 -6.19 -7.41 1.74
C ASN A 18 -5.34 -6.38 0.98
N PHE A 19 -5.49 -6.29 -0.34
CA PHE A 19 -4.78 -5.31 -1.15
C PHE A 19 -5.65 -4.79 -2.30
N GLN A 20 -5.29 -3.61 -2.81
CA GLN A 20 -5.82 -3.04 -4.05
C GLN A 20 -4.66 -2.51 -4.89
N ILE A 21 -4.78 -2.64 -6.21
CA ILE A 21 -3.83 -2.11 -7.18
C ILE A 21 -4.41 -0.89 -7.88
N ASN A 22 -3.55 0.04 -8.29
CA ASN A 22 -3.95 1.26 -9.02
C ASN A 22 -5.12 2.01 -8.35
N SER A 23 -5.05 2.18 -7.03
CA SER A 23 -6.13 2.77 -6.24
C SER A 23 -5.89 4.26 -6.04
N SER A 24 -6.95 5.08 -5.99
CA SER A 24 -6.80 6.50 -5.73
C SER A 24 -6.60 6.75 -4.23
N LEU A 25 -5.55 7.48 -3.85
CA LEU A 25 -5.26 7.85 -2.47
C LEU A 25 -6.30 8.82 -1.90
N SER A 26 -7.08 9.49 -2.76
CA SER A 26 -8.23 10.31 -2.35
C SER A 26 -9.26 9.56 -1.49
N HIS A 27 -9.42 8.24 -1.67
CA HIS A 27 -10.31 7.42 -0.83
C HIS A 27 -9.75 7.13 0.56
N TYR A 28 -8.45 7.35 0.76
CA TYR A 28 -7.71 6.99 1.96
C TYR A 28 -7.16 8.20 2.72
N SER A 29 -7.24 9.41 2.16
CA SER A 29 -6.89 10.67 2.83
C SER A 29 -8.15 11.41 3.30
N SER A 30 -8.09 12.03 4.49
CA SER A 30 -9.19 12.87 4.99
C SER A 30 -9.45 14.10 4.11
N LEU A 31 -8.41 14.55 3.40
CA LEU A 31 -8.45 15.69 2.50
C LEU A 31 -9.04 15.36 1.12
N ARG A 32 -9.26 14.07 0.79
CA ARG A 32 -9.70 13.60 -0.55
C ARG A 32 -8.82 14.09 -1.71
N ILE A 33 -7.58 14.43 -1.40
CA ILE A 33 -6.54 14.87 -2.31
C ILE A 33 -5.46 13.79 -2.34
N GLY A 34 -4.87 13.53 -3.51
CA GLY A 34 -3.84 12.53 -3.73
C GLY A 34 -4.09 11.66 -4.95
N GLY A 35 -3.06 11.51 -5.79
CA GLY A 35 -3.10 10.72 -7.01
C GLY A 35 -3.20 9.21 -6.79
N PHE A 36 -2.84 8.45 -7.82
CA PHE A 36 -2.91 6.98 -7.78
C PHE A 36 -1.73 6.37 -7.02
N VAL A 37 -1.99 5.24 -6.36
CA VAL A 37 -0.97 4.36 -5.80
C VAL A 37 -0.89 3.08 -6.61
N ASP A 38 0.33 2.61 -6.88
CA ASP A 38 0.54 1.33 -7.59
C ASP A 38 -0.11 0.17 -6.81
N MET A 39 0.08 0.15 -5.49
CA MET A 39 -0.52 -0.83 -4.60
C MET A 39 -0.78 -0.26 -3.20
N ILE A 40 -1.93 -0.58 -2.63
CA ILE A 40 -2.22 -0.39 -1.20
C ILE A 40 -2.55 -1.74 -0.57
N ALA A 41 -1.97 -2.04 0.59
CA ALA A 41 -2.18 -3.29 1.32
C ALA A 41 -2.53 -3.01 2.78
N SER A 42 -3.40 -3.84 3.35
CA SER A 42 -3.83 -3.83 4.75
C SER A 42 -3.43 -5.15 5.40
N PRO A 43 -2.15 -5.35 5.75
CA PRO A 43 -1.70 -6.53 6.48
C PRO A 43 -2.21 -6.52 7.93
N ASP A 44 -2.20 -7.70 8.54
CA ASP A 44 -2.34 -7.85 9.99
C ASP A 44 -0.98 -7.69 10.70
N GLU A 45 -0.98 -7.72 12.04
CA GLU A 45 0.22 -7.55 12.85
C GLU A 45 1.32 -8.58 12.52
N ASN A 46 0.93 -9.79 12.13
CA ASN A 46 1.85 -10.89 11.84
C ASN A 46 2.47 -10.75 10.45
N SER A 47 1.70 -10.29 9.47
CA SER A 47 2.08 -10.21 8.06
C SER A 47 2.74 -8.89 7.66
N VAL A 48 2.61 -7.83 8.47
CA VAL A 48 3.22 -6.52 8.17
C VAL A 48 4.74 -6.59 8.08
N SER A 49 5.37 -7.39 8.94
CA SER A 49 6.83 -7.54 8.99
C SER A 49 7.38 -8.18 7.72
N GLY A 50 6.71 -9.23 7.22
CA GLY A 50 7.06 -9.90 5.97
C GLY A 50 6.84 -9.00 4.76
N LEU A 51 5.75 -8.22 4.76
CA LEU A 51 5.47 -7.26 3.69
C LEU A 51 6.54 -6.17 3.60
N ILE A 52 6.93 -5.57 4.74
CA ILE A 52 7.99 -4.55 4.81
C ILE A 52 9.33 -5.14 4.34
N LYS A 53 9.66 -6.35 4.79
CA LYS A 53 10.90 -7.03 4.40
C LYS A 53 10.93 -7.26 2.88
N LEU A 54 9.86 -7.80 2.32
CA LEU A 54 9.76 -8.03 0.88
C LEU A 54 9.83 -6.72 0.07
N SER A 55 9.16 -5.67 0.51
CA SER A 55 9.26 -4.35 -0.15
C SER A 55 10.69 -3.81 -0.13
N ARG A 56 11.43 -4.00 0.96
CA ARG A 56 12.84 -3.61 1.07
C ARG A 56 13.73 -4.44 0.14
N ASP A 57 13.55 -5.76 0.12
CA ASP A 57 14.33 -6.68 -0.72
C ASP A 57 14.11 -6.39 -2.21
N LEU A 58 12.89 -6.04 -2.59
CA LEU A 58 12.52 -5.65 -3.95
C LEU A 58 12.82 -4.18 -4.30
N GLN A 59 13.38 -3.42 -3.35
CA GLN A 59 13.65 -1.97 -3.47
C GLN A 59 12.43 -1.15 -3.89
N ILE A 60 11.23 -1.58 -3.47
CA ILE A 60 9.98 -0.87 -3.74
C ILE A 60 9.81 0.22 -2.66
N PRO A 61 9.66 1.49 -3.05
CA PRO A 61 9.29 2.55 -2.11
C PRO A 61 8.00 2.18 -1.41
N TYR A 62 7.98 2.24 -0.08
CA TYR A 62 6.78 1.99 0.69
C TYR A 62 6.49 3.08 1.69
N PHE A 63 5.20 3.26 2.00
CA PHE A 63 4.72 4.27 2.94
C PHE A 63 3.70 3.68 3.89
N ILE A 64 3.86 3.89 5.20
CA ILE A 64 2.95 3.37 6.21
C ILE A 64 1.89 4.43 6.54
N LEU A 65 0.64 4.13 6.20
CA LEU A 65 -0.53 4.96 6.45
C LEU A 65 -1.26 4.47 7.71
N GLY A 66 -1.14 5.25 8.79
CA GLY A 66 -1.86 5.01 10.05
C GLY A 66 -3.33 5.42 9.97
N GLY A 67 -3.69 6.47 10.71
CA GLY A 67 -5.06 7.02 10.74
C GLY A 67 -5.46 7.85 9.51
N GLY A 68 -4.50 8.25 8.67
CA GLY A 68 -4.73 9.09 7.48
C GLY A 68 -5.17 10.52 7.78
N THR A 69 -5.12 10.95 9.04
CA THR A 69 -5.72 12.21 9.50
C THR A 69 -4.91 13.46 9.17
N ASN A 70 -3.64 13.32 8.73
CA ASN A 70 -2.75 14.46 8.47
C ASN A 70 -1.69 14.18 7.39
N ILE A 71 -2.07 13.52 6.29
CA ILE A 71 -1.13 13.18 5.21
C ILE A 71 -1.62 13.79 3.90
N LEU A 72 -0.78 14.63 3.30
CA LEU A 72 -0.95 15.21 1.98
C LEU A 72 -0.15 14.36 1.00
N PHE A 73 -0.82 13.52 0.21
CA PHE A 73 -0.18 12.90 -0.94
C PHE A 73 -0.13 13.91 -2.09
N PRO A 74 0.97 13.99 -2.84
CA PRO A 74 1.01 14.82 -4.04
C PRO A 74 -0.04 14.34 -5.06
N ASP A 75 -0.51 15.26 -5.91
CA ASP A 75 -1.51 14.95 -6.95
C ASP A 75 -0.99 13.91 -7.95
N ASP A 76 0.32 13.80 -8.12
CA ASP A 76 0.98 12.77 -8.93
C ASP A 76 0.88 11.36 -8.32
N GLY A 77 0.41 11.24 -7.08
CA GLY A 77 0.22 9.97 -6.37
C GLY A 77 1.49 9.41 -5.72
N PHE A 78 1.51 8.10 -5.49
CA PHE A 78 2.64 7.40 -4.89
C PHE A 78 3.00 6.16 -5.71
N LYS A 79 4.19 6.18 -6.32
CA LYS A 79 4.72 5.03 -7.05
C LYS A 79 5.40 4.07 -6.08
N GLY A 80 4.71 2.99 -5.74
CA GLY A 80 5.13 2.02 -4.73
C GLY A 80 3.98 1.45 -3.91
N LEU A 81 4.31 0.96 -2.72
CA LEU A 81 3.37 0.30 -1.82
C LEU A 81 2.94 1.21 -0.67
N VAL A 82 1.64 1.45 -0.51
CA VAL A 82 1.10 2.01 0.73
C VAL A 82 0.64 0.87 1.64
N ILE A 83 1.09 0.86 2.89
CA ILE A 83 0.71 -0.11 3.91
C ILE A 83 -0.21 0.59 4.90
N THR A 84 -1.49 0.20 4.95
CA THR A 84 -2.47 0.80 5.86
C THR A 84 -2.82 -0.14 7.00
N VAL A 85 -3.02 0.40 8.20
CA VAL A 85 -3.55 -0.36 9.36
C VAL A 85 -5.07 -0.37 9.40
N LYS A 86 -5.73 0.45 8.57
CA LYS A 86 -7.19 0.46 8.44
C LYS A 86 -7.64 -0.61 7.46
N LYS A 87 -8.73 -1.30 7.81
CA LYS A 87 -9.40 -2.22 6.87
C LYS A 87 -9.78 -1.46 5.60
N ILE A 88 -9.26 -1.94 4.47
CA ILE A 88 -9.69 -1.52 3.15
C ILE A 88 -11.12 -2.05 2.96
N LYS A 89 -12.09 -1.16 2.73
CA LYS A 89 -13.43 -1.56 2.34
C LYS A 89 -13.41 -1.96 0.87
N SER A 90 -13.86 -3.17 0.58
CA SER A 90 -14.07 -3.70 -0.76
C SER A 90 -15.27 -3.05 -1.44
#